data_AF-A0A933STU3-F1
#
_entry.id   AF-A0A933STU3-F1
#
_cell.length_a   1.000
_cell.length_b   1.000
_cell.length_c   1.000
_cell.angle_alpha   90.00
_cell.angle_beta   90.00
_cell.angle_gamma   90.00
#
_symmetry.space_group_name_H-M   'P 1'
#
loop_
_entity.id
_entity.type
_entity.pdbx_description
1 polymer ?
#
loop_
_entity_poly.entity_id
_entity_poly.type
_entity_poly.pdbx_seq_one_letter_code
_entity_poly.pdbx_strand_id
1 'polypeptide(L)'
;MYRYLECGIYENGFARVRRGDCKSEYLVPFSCKTRGGFCNSCSEKRSLIFGERISNEILEDLNHKHYVFSIPKIIRPYFKFNRTFLGKLCHCCYDTVGLPFGREASTRVR
;
A
#
# COMPACT_ATOMS: atom_id res chain seq x y z
N MET A 1 -13.24 -13.32 -11.92
CA MET A 1 -12.30 -13.45 -10.78
C MET A 1 -10.94 -14.04 -11.18
N TYR A 2 -10.83 -14.80 -12.28
CA TYR A 2 -9.61 -15.54 -12.67
C TYR A 2 -8.61 -14.81 -13.57
N ARG A 3 -8.86 -13.55 -13.94
CA ARG A 3 -8.02 -12.78 -14.88
C ARG A 3 -6.56 -12.59 -14.42
N TYR A 4 -6.24 -12.90 -13.17
CA TYR A 4 -4.86 -12.90 -12.69
C TYR A 4 -4.02 -14.06 -13.24
N LEU A 5 -4.66 -15.18 -13.63
CA LEU A 5 -3.98 -16.34 -14.23
C LEU A 5 -3.36 -16.00 -15.59
N GLU A 6 -3.95 -15.03 -16.28
CA GLU A 6 -3.49 -14.55 -17.59
C GLU A 6 -2.51 -13.37 -17.49
N CYS A 7 -2.22 -12.90 -16.27
CA CYS A 7 -1.43 -11.70 -16.04
C CYS A 7 0.05 -11.94 -16.36
N GLY A 8 0.66 -11.05 -17.15
CA GLY A 8 2.10 -11.13 -17.45
C GLY A 8 2.48 -12.15 -18.53
N ILE A 9 1.49 -12.79 -19.18
CA ILE A 9 1.74 -13.73 -20.27
C ILE A 9 1.78 -12.96 -21.59
N TYR A 10 2.87 -13.09 -22.35
CA TYR A 10 3.07 -12.39 -23.63
C TYR A 10 2.07 -12.82 -24.72
N GLU A 11 1.64 -14.09 -24.71
CA GLU A 11 0.64 -14.62 -25.65
C GLU A 11 -0.71 -13.90 -25.53
N ASN A 12 -1.02 -13.37 -24.35
CA ASN A 12 -2.25 -12.61 -24.09
C ASN A 12 -2.12 -11.12 -24.46
N GLY A 13 -1.01 -10.74 -25.10
CA GLY A 13 -0.75 -9.39 -25.59
C GLY A 13 0.28 -8.63 -24.74
N PHE A 14 0.98 -7.71 -25.42
CA PHE A 14 2.01 -6.87 -24.84
C PHE A 14 2.03 -5.49 -25.49
N ALA A 15 2.51 -4.50 -24.74
CA ALA A 15 2.90 -3.21 -25.26
C ALA A 15 4.38 -3.24 -25.64
N ARG A 16 4.72 -2.75 -26.82
CA ARG A 16 6.11 -2.51 -27.20
C ARG A 16 6.47 -1.07 -26.88
N VAL A 17 7.42 -0.90 -25.95
CA VAL A 17 7.93 0.41 -25.55
C VAL A 17 9.31 0.59 -26.17
N ARG A 18 9.44 1.58 -27.05
CA ARG A 18 10.71 1.96 -27.66
C ARG A 18 11.14 3.30 -27.10
N ARG A 19 12.40 3.39 -26.67
CA ARG A 19 12.99 4.68 -26.27
C ARG A 19 13.30 5.50 -27.53
N GLY A 20 13.00 6.80 -27.52
CA GLY A 20 13.17 7.65 -28.70
C GLY A 20 14.62 7.79 -29.17
N ASP A 21 15.57 7.78 -28.23
CA ASP A 21 16.97 8.14 -28.46
C ASP A 21 17.91 6.94 -28.69
N CYS A 22 17.40 5.70 -28.62
CA CYS A 22 18.20 4.51 -28.86
C CYS A 22 17.35 3.37 -29.44
N LYS A 23 18.00 2.39 -30.06
CA LYS A 23 17.33 1.21 -30.65
C LYS A 23 16.87 0.17 -29.61
N SER A 24 16.86 0.50 -28.32
CA SER A 24 16.40 -0.44 -27.29
C SER A 24 14.88 -0.53 -27.28
N GLU A 25 14.35 -1.75 -27.41
CA GLU A 25 12.94 -2.07 -27.36
C GLU A 25 12.65 -2.97 -26.16
N TYR A 26 11.58 -2.67 -25.43
CA TYR A 26 11.10 -3.47 -24.32
C TYR A 26 9.68 -3.95 -24.61
N LEU A 27 9.45 -5.25 -24.42
CA LEU A 27 8.11 -5.82 -24.47
C LEU A 27 7.56 -5.88 -23.05
N VAL A 28 6.40 -5.27 -22.82
CA VAL A 28 5.75 -5.22 -21.51
C VAL A 28 4.42 -5.95 -21.62
N PRO A 29 4.27 -7.12 -20.98
CA PRO A 29 3.02 -7.87 -21.05
C PRO A 29 1.90 -7.13 -20.32
N PHE A 30 0.65 -7.39 -20.72
CA PHE A 30 -0.49 -6.73 -20.10
C PHE A 30 -0.72 -7.20 -18.65
N SER A 31 -1.17 -6.24 -17.83
CA SER A 31 -1.53 -6.49 -16.43
C SER A 31 -3.02 -6.81 -16.32
N CYS A 32 -3.39 -7.70 -15.40
CA CYS A 32 -4.80 -8.08 -15.20
C CYS A 32 -5.68 -6.92 -14.68
N LYS A 33 -5.04 -5.86 -14.15
CA LYS A 33 -5.65 -4.66 -13.53
C LYS A 33 -6.64 -4.96 -12.39
N THR A 34 -6.75 -6.21 -11.94
CA THR A 34 -7.69 -6.61 -10.88
C THR A 34 -7.33 -5.93 -9.56
N ARG A 35 -8.33 -5.42 -8.83
CA ARG A 35 -8.20 -4.90 -7.46
C ARG A 35 -8.50 -6.05 -6.50
N GLY A 36 -7.69 -6.24 -5.44
CA GLY A 36 -7.95 -7.28 -4.43
C GLY A 36 -6.75 -8.16 -4.04
N GLY A 37 -5.52 -7.81 -4.41
CA GLY A 37 -4.31 -8.48 -3.90
C GLY A 37 -4.05 -9.91 -4.41
N PHE A 38 -4.99 -10.53 -5.13
CA PHE A 38 -4.85 -11.91 -5.62
C PHE A 38 -3.72 -12.11 -6.65
N CYS A 39 -3.31 -11.05 -7.36
CA CYS A 39 -2.21 -11.12 -8.33
C CYS A 39 -0.95 -10.51 -7.72
N ASN A 40 0.05 -11.33 -7.41
CA ASN A 40 1.32 -10.89 -6.81
C ASN A 40 2.05 -9.85 -7.67
N SER A 41 2.16 -10.06 -8.99
CA SER A 41 2.85 -9.11 -9.88
C SER A 41 2.18 -7.73 -9.91
N CYS A 42 0.84 -7.69 -9.91
CA CYS A 42 0.11 -6.42 -9.92
C CYS A 42 0.05 -5.77 -8.54
N SER A 43 -0.02 -6.55 -7.46
CA SER A 43 -0.02 -6.02 -6.10
C SER A 43 1.36 -5.45 -5.75
N GLU A 44 2.44 -6.16 -6.08
CA GLU A 44 3.81 -5.72 -5.88
C GLU A 44 4.11 -4.44 -6.66
N LYS A 45 3.77 -4.40 -7.97
CA LYS A 45 3.93 -3.18 -8.77
C LYS A 45 3.21 -1.98 -8.14
N ARG A 46 2.00 -2.18 -7.61
CA ARG A 46 1.25 -1.11 -6.93
C ARG A 46 1.94 -0.68 -5.63
N SER A 47 2.43 -1.62 -4.84
CA SER A 47 3.17 -1.33 -3.60
C SER A 47 4.45 -0.54 -3.89
N LEU A 48 5.18 -0.89 -4.95
CA LEU A 48 6.40 -0.18 -5.36
C LEU A 48 6.10 1.25 -5.81
N ILE A 49 5.14 1.45 -6.72
CA ILE A 49 4.73 2.79 -7.16
C ILE A 49 4.21 3.62 -5.98
N PHE A 50 3.48 3.00 -5.06
CA PHE A 50 3.00 3.67 -3.86
C PHE A 50 4.14 4.05 -2.91
N GLY A 51 5.15 3.18 -2.76
CA GLY A 51 6.34 3.46 -1.95
C GLY A 51 7.15 4.63 -2.51
N GLU A 52 7.38 4.65 -3.83
CA GLU A 52 8.04 5.77 -4.53
C GLU A 52 7.25 7.08 -4.33
N ARG A 53 5.93 7.02 -4.44
CA ARG A 53 5.08 8.19 -4.21
C ARG A 53 5.15 8.66 -2.76
N ILE A 54 5.13 7.74 -1.79
CA ILE A 54 5.27 8.08 -0.38
C ILE A 54 6.59 8.82 -0.14
N SER A 55 7.71 8.29 -0.65
CA SER A 55 9.03 8.87 -0.42
C SER A 55 9.22 10.23 -1.09
N ASN A 56 8.65 10.43 -2.28
CA ASN A 56 8.96 11.59 -3.11
C ASN A 56 7.91 12.71 -3.00
N GLU A 57 6.64 12.38 -2.71
CA GLU A 57 5.54 13.35 -2.75
C GLU A 57 4.85 13.57 -1.41
N ILE A 58 4.91 12.61 -0.47
CA ILE A 58 4.06 12.61 0.73
C ILE A 58 4.85 12.86 2.00
N LEU A 59 6.00 12.19 2.17
CA LEU A 59 6.80 12.32 3.39
C LEU A 59 7.76 13.50 3.27
N GLU A 60 7.73 14.35 4.29
CA GLU A 60 8.78 15.34 4.51
C GLU A 60 10.08 14.66 4.98
N ASP A 61 11.22 15.31 4.76
CA ASP A 61 12.54 14.83 5.18
C ASP A 61 12.75 15.02 6.70
N LEU A 62 12.00 14.22 7.47
CA LEU A 62 11.99 14.20 8.93
C LEU A 62 12.11 12.76 9.43
N ASN A 63 12.47 12.61 10.71
CA ASN A 63 12.54 11.30 11.36
C ASN A 63 11.14 10.72 11.59
N HIS A 64 10.70 9.83 10.69
CA HIS A 64 9.43 9.12 10.79
C HIS A 64 9.51 7.95 11.78
N LYS A 65 8.44 7.73 12.55
CA LYS A 65 8.28 6.58 13.45
C LYS A 65 7.12 5.70 12.97
N HIS A 66 7.40 4.43 12.71
CA HIS A 66 6.38 3.46 12.35
C HIS A 66 5.94 2.68 13.59
N TYR A 67 4.66 2.77 13.93
CA TYR A 67 4.05 2.02 15.03
C TYR A 67 3.20 0.88 14.49
N VAL A 68 3.42 -0.34 15.01
CA VAL A 68 2.64 -1.52 14.65
C VAL A 68 1.84 -1.98 15.85
N PHE A 69 0.52 -2.04 15.70
CA PHE A 69 -0.40 -2.49 16.75
C PHE A 69 -0.88 -3.91 16.47
N SER A 70 -0.57 -4.83 17.38
CA SER A 70 -1.04 -6.21 17.30
C SER A 70 -2.27 -6.42 18.18
N ILE A 71 -3.29 -7.09 17.65
CA ILE A 71 -4.46 -7.51 18.43
C ILE A 71 -4.17 -8.87 19.11
N PRO A 72 -4.26 -8.97 20.45
CA PRO A 72 -4.13 -10.24 21.17
C PRO A 72 -5.07 -11.31 20.64
N LYS A 73 -4.60 -12.56 20.55
CA LYS A 73 -5.35 -13.67 19.91
C LYS A 73 -6.75 -13.85 20.50
N ILE A 74 -6.88 -13.71 21.82
CA ILE A 74 -8.14 -13.88 22.55
C ILE A 74 -9.24 -12.89 22.14
N ILE A 75 -8.87 -11.67 21.73
CA ILE A 75 -9.84 -10.64 21.36
C ILE A 75 -10.10 -10.54 19.84
N ARG A 76 -9.29 -11.20 18.99
CA ARG A 76 -9.48 -11.20 17.53
C ARG A 76 -10.89 -11.65 17.07
N PRO A 77 -11.53 -12.66 17.68
CA PRO A 77 -12.88 -13.08 17.26
C PRO A 77 -13.91 -11.95 17.36
N TYR A 78 -13.83 -11.09 18.38
CA TYR A 78 -14.77 -9.98 18.56
C TYR A 78 -14.71 -8.98 17.40
N PHE A 79 -13.50 -8.66 16.91
CA PHE A 79 -13.32 -7.80 15.73
C PHE A 79 -13.68 -8.51 14.41
N LYS A 80 -13.52 -9.83 14.34
CA LYS A 80 -13.92 -10.62 13.18
C LYS A 80 -15.43 -10.60 12.98
N PHE A 81 -16.20 -10.84 14.05
CA PHE A 81 -17.66 -10.93 13.98
C PHE A 81 -18.34 -9.55 14.03
N ASN A 82 -17.75 -8.57 14.71
CA ASN A 82 -18.29 -7.23 14.78
C ASN A 82 -17.27 -6.19 14.28
N ARG A 83 -17.38 -5.86 12.99
CA ARG A 83 -16.48 -4.91 12.31
C ARG A 83 -16.63 -3.47 12.77
N THR A 84 -17.72 -3.11 13.48
CA THR A 84 -17.91 -1.73 13.98
C THR A 84 -16.84 -1.34 15.00
N PHE A 85 -16.26 -2.31 15.71
CA PHE A 85 -15.18 -2.06 16.66
C PHE A 85 -13.84 -1.70 16.01
N LEU A 86 -13.63 -1.97 14.72
CA LEU A 86 -12.38 -1.62 14.04
C LEU A 86 -12.11 -0.11 14.05
N GLY A 87 -13.16 0.71 13.90
CA GLY A 87 -13.03 2.17 14.03
C GLY A 87 -12.56 2.58 15.42
N LYS A 88 -13.17 2.02 16.46
CA LYS A 88 -12.77 2.27 17.86
C LYS A 88 -11.33 1.85 18.13
N LEU A 89 -10.89 0.71 17.58
CA LEU A 89 -9.51 0.25 17.69
C LEU A 89 -8.53 1.27 17.09
N CYS A 90 -8.81 1.80 15.89
CA CYS A 90 -7.98 2.82 15.27
C CYS A 90 -7.87 4.09 16.12
N HIS A 91 -8.99 4.53 16.72
CA HIS A 91 -8.98 5.67 17.66
C HIS A 91 -8.12 5.37 18.90
N CYS A 92 -8.29 4.21 19.54
CA CYS A 92 -7.47 3.82 20.68
C CYS A 92 -5.98 3.76 20.33
N CYS A 93 -5.62 3.24 19.16
CA CYS A 93 -4.24 3.24 18.67
C CYS A 93 -3.70 4.66 18.52
N TYR A 94 -4.48 5.56 17.88
CA TYR A 94 -4.11 6.96 17.72
C TYR A 94 -3.89 7.65 19.07
N ASP A 95 -4.83 7.48 20.01
CA ASP A 95 -4.73 8.04 21.35
C ASP A 95 -3.48 7.51 22.08
N THR A 96 -3.18 6.21 21.95
CA THR A 96 -1.98 5.59 22.56
C THR A 96 -0.69 6.19 22.03
N VAL A 97 -0.62 6.52 20.73
CA VAL A 97 0.53 7.23 20.15
C VAL A 97 0.57 8.67 20.64
N GLY A 98 -0.57 9.34 20.78
CA GLY A 98 -0.64 10.75 21.22
C GLY A 98 -0.31 10.98 22.70
N LEU A 99 -0.59 10.02 23.58
CA LEU A 99 -0.32 10.10 25.02
C LEU A 99 1.14 10.49 25.38
N PRO A 100 2.18 9.86 24.80
CA PRO A 100 3.57 10.22 25.11
C PRO A 100 4.06 11.56 24.52
N PHE A 101 3.35 12.17 23.56
CA PHE A 101 3.79 13.42 22.92
C PHE A 101 3.17 14.68 23.52
N GLY A 102 2.24 14.56 24.49
CA GLY A 102 1.46 15.70 24.95
C GLY A 102 0.60 16.28 23.81
N ARG A 103 -0.41 17.09 24.14
CA ARG A 103 -1.24 17.78 23.13
C ARG A 103 -0.48 18.93 22.44
N GLU A 104 0.79 18.75 22.05
CA GLU A 104 1.67 19.81 21.54
C GLU A 104 2.23 19.55 20.13
N ALA A 105 1.73 18.54 19.41
CA ALA A 105 2.16 18.27 18.04
C ALA A 105 1.19 18.81 16.96
N SER A 106 0.23 19.65 17.34
CA SER A 106 -0.50 20.48 16.37
C SER A 106 0.26 21.79 16.20
N THR A 107 0.46 22.26 14.97
CA THR A 107 1.12 23.52 14.57
C THR A 107 2.66 23.58 14.65
N ARG A 108 3.33 22.84 13.75
CA ARG A 108 4.49 23.41 13.06
C ARG A 108 4.70 22.83 11.67
N VAL A 109 3.62 22.83 10.87
CA VAL A 109 3.74 22.77 9.41
C VAL A 109 3.98 24.22 8.97
N ARG A 110 5.14 24.48 8.38
CA ARG A 110 5.43 25.75 7.69
C ARG A 110 4.77 25.76 6.33
#